data_AF-A0A161KA25-F1
#
_entry.id   AF-A0A161KA25-F1
#
_cell.length_a   1.000
_cell.length_b   1.000
_cell.length_c   1.000
_cell.angle_alpha   90.00
_cell.angle_beta   90.00
_cell.angle_gamma   90.00
#
_symmetry.space_group_name_H-M   'P 1'
#
loop_
_entity.id
_entity.type
_entity.pdbx_description
1 polymer ?
#
loop_
_entity_poly.entity_id
_entity_poly.type
_entity_poly.pdbx_seq_one_letter_code
_entity_poly.pdbx_strand_id
1 'polypeptide(L)'
;MGAVDQAQAFTTGAKALGYTLTAVEAEFARVMEAIDINDFVGTWSSDEEVAPSDDSDTHHEPQTKLDKLSCPVLVINNNDRVYTRTTTGIDLEANTTYLFVVDTNVGYVNNLRNTSSDSEDSRGTTGWSIANDSIYRNNSETGSWSTWGDSKKIRISCTVKNTTPPAANSEVSTKEDTAYSSRPRTSVSRTRMRATCWKR
;
A
#
# COMPACT_ATOMS: atom_id res chain seq x y z
N MET A 1 -10.59 22.54 15.12
CA MET A 1 -9.22 22.23 14.63
C MET A 1 -9.24 22.37 13.12
N GLY A 2 -8.18 22.94 12.54
CA GLY A 2 -8.01 23.01 11.08
C GLY A 2 -7.82 21.63 10.46
N ALA A 3 -7.63 21.57 9.14
CA ALA A 3 -7.15 20.35 8.51
C ALA A 3 -5.70 20.07 8.95
N VAL A 4 -5.38 18.80 9.07
CA VAL A 4 -4.06 18.32 9.49
C VAL A 4 -3.63 17.23 8.55
N ASP A 5 -2.37 17.28 8.15
CA ASP A 5 -1.74 16.15 7.47
C ASP A 5 -1.47 15.08 8.51
N GLN A 6 -1.61 13.82 8.12
CA GLN A 6 -1.42 12.68 9.02
C GLN A 6 -0.45 11.71 8.37
N ALA A 7 0.44 11.13 9.16
CA ALA A 7 1.30 10.07 8.69
C ALA A 7 1.39 8.93 9.71
N GLN A 8 1.52 7.72 9.17
CA GLN A 8 1.68 6.50 9.94
C GLN A 8 2.95 5.79 9.47
N ALA A 9 3.84 5.50 10.42
CA ALA A 9 5.08 4.79 10.13
C ALA A 9 4.84 3.29 10.06
N PHE A 10 5.52 2.65 9.11
CA PHE A 10 5.60 1.20 9.00
C PHE A 10 7.02 0.77 8.63
N THR A 11 7.45 -0.38 9.14
CA THR A 11 8.79 -0.93 8.92
C THR A 11 8.67 -2.25 8.17
N THR A 12 9.44 -2.37 7.10
CA THR A 12 9.52 -3.59 6.29
C THR A 12 10.31 -4.68 7.02
N GLY A 13 10.06 -5.95 6.67
CA GLY A 13 10.82 -7.06 7.24
C GLY A 13 12.20 -7.30 6.64
N ALA A 14 12.87 -8.36 7.10
CA ALA A 14 14.26 -8.66 6.77
C ALA A 14 14.49 -9.40 5.43
N LYS A 15 13.56 -9.34 4.47
CA LYS A 15 13.76 -10.01 3.17
C LYS A 15 14.79 -9.25 2.35
N ALA A 16 15.95 -9.86 2.09
CA ALA A 16 17.12 -9.19 1.51
C ALA A 16 16.89 -8.42 0.19
N LEU A 17 15.90 -8.81 -0.60
CA LEU A 17 15.56 -8.14 -1.86
C LEU A 17 14.54 -7.02 -1.69
N GLY A 18 14.09 -6.79 -0.46
CA GLY A 18 13.01 -5.89 -0.14
C GLY A 18 11.65 -6.38 -0.65
N TYR A 19 10.80 -5.43 -0.94
CA TYR A 19 9.38 -5.63 -1.21
C TYR A 19 8.91 -4.66 -2.29
N THR A 20 7.80 -5.00 -2.92
CA THR A 20 7.07 -4.08 -3.80
C THR A 20 5.72 -3.80 -3.15
N LEU A 21 5.51 -2.54 -2.73
CA LEU A 21 4.23 -2.05 -2.27
C LEU A 21 3.25 -2.01 -3.44
N THR A 22 2.07 -2.58 -3.26
CA THR A 22 1.03 -2.65 -4.29
C THR A 22 -0.23 -1.88 -3.90
N ALA A 23 -0.55 -1.83 -2.60
CA ALA A 23 -1.66 -1.04 -2.10
C ALA A 23 -1.51 -0.62 -0.64
N VAL A 24 -2.17 0.47 -0.29
CA VAL A 24 -2.41 0.91 1.09
C VAL A 24 -3.92 1.05 1.26
N GLU A 25 -4.48 0.40 2.28
CA GLU A 25 -5.86 0.63 2.69
C GLU A 25 -5.85 1.50 3.93
N ALA A 26 -6.62 2.57 3.94
CA ALA A 26 -6.74 3.47 5.08
C ALA A 26 -8.21 3.67 5.41
N GLU A 27 -8.56 3.52 6.69
CA GLU A 27 -9.93 3.72 7.14
C GLU A 27 -10.09 5.13 7.70
N PHE A 28 -11.15 5.83 7.30
CA PHE A 28 -11.45 7.17 7.78
C PHE A 28 -12.65 7.15 8.72
N ALA A 29 -12.54 7.85 9.85
CA ALA A 29 -13.62 7.91 10.83
C ALA A 29 -14.86 8.65 10.30
N ARG A 30 -14.64 9.67 9.46
CA ARG A 30 -15.68 10.43 8.75
C ARG A 30 -15.13 10.92 7.43
N VAL A 31 -16.01 10.95 6.43
CA VAL A 31 -15.75 11.58 5.14
C VAL A 31 -16.99 12.38 4.79
N MET A 32 -16.85 13.69 4.64
CA MET A 32 -18.00 14.53 4.33
C MET A 32 -18.22 14.71 2.82
N GLU A 33 -17.17 14.63 2.00
CA GLU A 33 -17.25 14.81 0.53
C GLU A 33 -16.21 13.96 -0.22
N ALA A 34 -16.27 13.97 -1.55
CA ALA A 34 -15.23 13.37 -2.40
C ALA A 34 -13.88 13.98 -2.04
N ILE A 35 -12.94 13.14 -1.62
CA ILE A 35 -11.68 13.63 -1.08
C ILE A 35 -10.67 13.83 -2.21
N ASP A 36 -10.20 15.07 -2.36
CA ASP A 36 -8.96 15.38 -3.09
C ASP A 36 -7.78 15.33 -2.10
N ILE A 37 -7.24 14.13 -1.89
CA ILE A 37 -6.03 13.91 -1.09
C ILE A 37 -4.84 13.66 -2.04
N ASN A 38 -3.72 14.34 -1.78
CA ASN A 38 -2.43 13.99 -2.38
C ASN A 38 -1.71 12.94 -1.52
N ASP A 39 -2.12 11.68 -1.62
CA ASP A 39 -1.49 10.60 -0.86
C ASP A 39 -0.16 10.22 -1.48
N PHE A 40 0.87 10.09 -0.64
CA PHE A 40 2.16 9.59 -1.06
C PHE A 40 2.78 8.67 -0.01
N VAL A 41 3.68 7.83 -0.48
CA VAL A 41 4.58 7.08 0.40
C VAL A 41 5.92 7.78 0.37
N GLY A 42 6.45 8.10 1.54
CA GLY A 42 7.75 8.74 1.69
C GLY A 42 8.68 7.90 2.55
N THR A 43 9.99 8.10 2.40
CA THR A 43 10.95 7.62 3.38
C THR A 43 11.06 8.61 4.53
N TRP A 44 11.22 8.05 5.73
CA TRP A 44 11.81 8.79 6.84
C TRP A 44 13.33 8.80 6.65
N SER A 45 13.99 9.92 6.91
CA SER A 45 15.44 9.90 7.07
C SER A 45 15.75 9.59 8.52
N SER A 46 16.37 8.43 8.75
CA SER A 46 16.79 7.97 10.06
C SER A 46 18.22 8.40 10.40
N ASP A 47 18.78 9.42 9.74
CA ASP A 47 20.12 9.92 10.13
C ASP A 47 20.13 10.43 11.58
N GLU A 48 18.95 10.67 12.16
CA GLU A 48 18.74 10.52 13.59
C GLU A 48 17.74 9.38 13.80
N GLU A 49 18.15 8.39 14.60
CA GLU A 49 17.32 7.30 15.12
C GLU A 49 16.26 7.91 16.05
N VAL A 50 15.31 8.65 15.48
CA VAL A 50 14.14 9.11 16.22
C VAL A 50 13.20 7.93 16.28
N ALA A 51 13.50 7.00 17.20
CA ALA A 51 12.41 6.43 17.96
C ALA A 51 11.54 7.62 18.42
N PRO A 52 10.20 7.54 18.38
CA PRO A 52 9.36 8.52 19.03
C PRO A 52 9.73 8.51 20.52
N SER A 53 10.73 9.30 20.91
CA SER A 53 11.16 9.49 22.28
C SER A 53 10.34 10.64 22.79
N ASP A 54 9.62 10.38 23.89
CA ASP A 54 8.64 11.22 24.59
C ASP A 54 9.02 12.69 24.89
N ASP A 55 10.19 13.18 24.49
CA ASP A 55 10.77 14.42 25.06
C ASP A 55 11.36 15.43 24.06
N SER A 56 11.16 15.26 22.75
CA SER A 56 11.39 16.36 21.79
C SER A 56 10.36 16.35 20.67
N ASP A 57 9.30 17.14 20.87
CA ASP A 57 8.07 17.32 20.06
C ASP A 57 8.26 17.75 18.59
N THR A 58 9.48 17.72 18.06
CA THR A 58 9.78 18.17 16.69
C THR A 58 10.36 17.02 15.89
N HIS A 59 9.52 16.41 15.06
CA HIS A 59 9.99 15.49 14.04
C HIS A 59 10.19 16.22 12.71
N HIS A 60 11.20 15.80 11.94
CA HIS A 60 11.48 16.36 10.62
C HIS A 60 10.47 15.87 9.57
N GLU A 61 10.26 16.69 8.52
CA GLU A 61 9.38 16.35 7.39
C GLU A 61 9.85 15.07 6.67
N PRO A 62 8.93 14.26 6.09
CA PRO A 62 9.31 13.18 5.17
C PRO A 62 10.25 13.71 4.10
N GLN A 63 11.49 13.21 4.07
CA GLN A 63 12.54 13.84 3.24
C GLN A 63 12.41 13.50 1.76
N THR A 64 12.02 12.27 1.43
CA THR A 64 11.86 11.84 0.04
C THR A 64 10.48 11.28 -0.18
N LYS A 65 9.72 11.91 -1.09
CA LYS A 65 8.47 11.33 -1.61
C LYS A 65 8.87 10.29 -2.64
N LEU A 66 8.57 9.01 -2.39
CA LEU A 66 8.92 7.92 -3.30
C LEU A 66 8.01 7.95 -4.53
N ASP A 67 6.70 7.92 -4.29
CA ASP A 67 5.71 7.98 -5.36
C ASP A 67 4.33 8.38 -4.80
N LYS A 68 3.46 8.82 -5.71
CA LYS A 68 2.06 9.07 -5.41
C LYS A 68 1.27 7.77 -5.49
N LEU A 69 0.30 7.61 -4.60
CA LEU A 69 -0.66 6.53 -4.73
C LEU A 69 -1.80 6.96 -5.66
N SER A 70 -2.21 6.06 -6.55
CA SER A 70 -3.26 6.36 -7.52
C SER A 70 -4.65 6.44 -6.87
N CYS A 71 -5.52 7.24 -7.50
CA CYS A 71 -6.83 7.69 -7.03
C CYS A 71 -7.68 6.55 -6.44
N PRO A 72 -8.29 6.74 -5.26
CA PRO A 72 -8.89 5.63 -4.51
C PRO A 72 -10.19 5.11 -5.10
N VAL A 73 -10.42 3.83 -4.83
CA VAL A 73 -11.78 3.31 -4.75
C VAL A 73 -12.25 3.49 -3.30
N LEU A 74 -13.25 4.37 -3.10
CA LEU A 74 -13.93 4.50 -1.81
C LEU A 74 -14.95 3.36 -1.67
N VAL A 75 -14.78 2.54 -0.64
CA VAL A 75 -15.75 1.51 -0.25
C VAL A 75 -16.40 1.94 1.07
N ILE A 76 -17.73 2.02 1.08
CA ILE A 76 -18.52 2.37 2.27
C ILE A 76 -19.26 1.13 2.75
N ASN A 77 -18.90 0.62 3.94
CA ASN A 77 -19.48 -0.57 4.55
C ASN A 77 -19.87 -0.29 6.01
N ASN A 78 -21.15 -0.33 6.37
CA ASN A 78 -21.61 -0.23 7.78
C ASN A 78 -21.03 0.98 8.57
N ASN A 79 -20.91 2.14 7.92
CA ASN A 79 -20.24 3.36 8.41
C ASN A 79 -18.72 3.39 8.33
N ASP A 80 -18.07 2.25 8.08
CA ASP A 80 -16.64 2.20 7.81
C ASP A 80 -16.40 2.69 6.38
N ARG A 81 -15.43 3.58 6.22
CA ARG A 81 -15.05 4.18 4.95
C ARG A 81 -13.62 3.81 4.68
N VAL A 82 -13.44 2.74 3.92
CA VAL A 82 -12.13 2.21 3.57
C VAL A 82 -11.74 2.78 2.21
N TYR A 83 -10.56 3.37 2.18
CA TYR A 83 -9.93 3.89 0.98
C TYR A 83 -8.80 2.97 0.60
N THR A 84 -8.96 2.28 -0.52
CA THR A 84 -7.88 1.50 -1.10
C THR A 84 -7.16 2.37 -2.11
N ARG A 85 -5.89 2.63 -1.83
CA ARG A 85 -4.94 3.30 -2.71
C ARG A 85 -4.03 2.26 -3.33
N THR A 86 -3.88 2.28 -4.65
CA THR A 86 -3.03 1.32 -5.37
C THR A 86 -1.86 2.04 -6.04
N THR A 87 -0.80 1.29 -6.32
CA THR A 87 0.35 1.75 -7.10
C THR A 87 0.70 0.70 -8.16
N THR A 88 1.42 1.12 -9.20
CA THR A 88 2.05 0.20 -10.17
C THR A 88 3.18 -0.63 -9.54
N GLY A 89 3.61 -0.28 -8.33
CA GLY A 89 4.67 -0.94 -7.59
C GLY A 89 5.66 0.10 -7.07
N ILE A 90 5.75 0.25 -5.75
CA ILE A 90 6.81 1.07 -5.12
C ILE A 90 7.81 0.12 -4.48
N ASP A 91 9.07 0.27 -4.88
CA ASP A 91 10.15 -0.53 -4.34
C ASP A 91 10.50 -0.06 -2.92
N LEU A 92 10.43 -1.01 -1.99
CA LEU A 92 10.75 -0.82 -0.59
C LEU A 92 11.94 -1.71 -0.23
N GLU A 93 12.94 -1.12 0.43
CA GLU A 93 14.10 -1.81 0.96
C GLU A 93 13.73 -2.64 2.19
N ALA A 94 14.59 -3.60 2.54
CA ALA A 94 14.43 -4.46 3.72
C ALA A 94 14.81 -3.72 5.01
N ASN A 95 14.11 -4.00 6.11
CA ASN A 95 14.34 -3.38 7.42
C ASN A 95 14.35 -1.83 7.38
N THR A 96 13.49 -1.25 6.54
CA THR A 96 13.43 0.20 6.34
C THR A 96 12.08 0.73 6.81
N THR A 97 12.09 1.85 7.52
CA THR A 97 10.89 2.55 7.95
C THR A 97 10.46 3.57 6.90
N TYR A 98 9.18 3.49 6.55
CA TYR A 98 8.50 4.38 5.61
C TYR A 98 7.32 5.04 6.30
N LEU A 99 6.86 6.15 5.71
CA LEU A 99 5.61 6.80 6.09
C LEU A 99 4.59 6.66 4.97
N PHE A 100 3.40 6.26 5.35
CA PHE A 100 2.21 6.57 4.58
C PHE A 100 1.71 7.95 5.02
N VAL A 101 1.66 8.91 4.09
CA VAL A 101 1.27 10.30 4.37
C VAL A 101 -0.03 10.64 3.67
N VAL A 102 -0.99 11.13 4.44
CA VAL A 102 -2.25 11.73 4.01
C VAL A 102 -2.11 13.25 4.07
N ASP A 103 -1.84 13.85 2.91
CA ASP A 103 -1.69 15.30 2.73
C ASP A 103 -3.05 15.94 2.38
N THR A 104 -3.54 16.81 3.26
CA THR A 104 -4.91 17.32 3.22
C THR A 104 -5.00 18.77 2.73
N ASN A 105 -5.35 18.97 1.47
CA ASN A 105 -5.35 20.31 0.86
C ASN A 105 -6.51 21.23 1.26
N VAL A 106 -7.67 20.71 1.69
CA VAL A 106 -8.84 21.55 1.99
C VAL A 106 -9.67 21.02 3.15
N GLY A 107 -10.02 21.92 4.05
CA GLY A 107 -10.58 21.63 5.36
C GLY A 107 -11.98 21.03 5.30
N TYR A 108 -12.10 19.76 5.67
CA TYR A 108 -13.10 19.20 6.61
C TYR A 108 -12.57 17.86 7.15
N VAL A 109 -11.52 17.94 7.96
CA VAL A 109 -10.96 16.91 8.87
C VAL A 109 -11.27 15.45 8.50
N ASN A 110 -10.50 14.89 7.58
CA ASN A 110 -10.47 13.45 7.32
C ASN A 110 -9.51 12.80 8.31
N ASN A 111 -9.98 12.57 9.54
CA ASN A 111 -9.19 11.79 10.49
C ASN A 111 -9.14 10.34 10.04
N LEU A 112 -7.93 9.85 9.79
CA LEU A 112 -7.69 8.42 9.79
C LEU A 112 -8.24 7.85 11.09
N ARG A 113 -8.95 6.75 10.99
CA ARG A 113 -9.54 6.09 12.14
C ARG A 113 -8.40 5.57 13.00
N ASN A 114 -8.41 5.93 14.27
CA ASN A 114 -7.48 5.35 15.23
C ASN A 114 -7.84 3.90 15.51
N THR A 115 -6.85 3.12 15.90
CA THR A 115 -7.02 1.77 16.42
C THR A 115 -6.04 1.55 17.56
N SER A 116 -6.26 0.51 18.36
CA SER A 116 -5.21 0.07 19.29
C SER A 116 -4.04 -0.51 18.48
N SER A 117 -2.83 -0.30 18.98
CA SER A 117 -1.55 -0.70 18.37
C SER A 117 -1.53 -2.14 17.84
N ASP A 118 -2.25 -3.05 18.50
CA ASP A 118 -2.15 -4.48 18.22
C ASP A 118 -3.18 -4.96 17.18
N SER A 119 -4.00 -4.06 16.63
CA SER A 119 -5.14 -4.42 15.77
C SER A 119 -5.00 -4.04 14.29
N GLU A 120 -3.84 -3.51 13.88
CA GLU A 120 -3.75 -2.76 12.62
C GLU A 120 -3.63 -3.66 11.39
N ASP A 121 -2.95 -4.80 11.48
CA ASP A 121 -2.85 -5.70 10.33
C ASP A 121 -2.64 -7.18 10.68
N SER A 122 -3.74 -7.88 10.96
CA SER A 122 -3.72 -9.34 11.14
C SER A 122 -3.31 -10.13 9.88
N ARG A 123 -3.16 -9.46 8.72
CA ARG A 123 -2.81 -10.08 7.43
C ARG A 123 -1.49 -9.57 6.86
N GLY A 124 -0.73 -8.81 7.64
CA GLY A 124 0.56 -8.26 7.23
C GLY A 124 1.54 -9.37 6.83
N THR A 125 2.44 -9.04 5.91
CA THR A 125 3.54 -9.95 5.59
C THR A 125 4.42 -10.15 6.82
N THR A 126 4.83 -11.38 7.12
CA THR A 126 5.67 -11.69 8.29
C THR A 126 6.92 -10.81 8.35
N GLY A 127 7.21 -10.28 9.55
CA GLY A 127 8.39 -9.47 9.84
C GLY A 127 8.19 -7.97 9.66
N TRP A 128 6.98 -7.52 9.33
CA TRP A 128 6.64 -6.10 9.26
C TRP A 128 6.05 -5.61 10.58
N SER A 129 6.12 -4.30 10.81
CA SER A 129 5.44 -3.63 11.92
C SER A 129 4.86 -2.30 11.47
N ILE A 130 3.76 -1.88 12.10
CA ILE A 130 3.25 -0.51 12.05
C ILE A 130 3.60 0.13 13.41
N ALA A 131 4.05 1.38 13.40
CA ALA A 131 4.39 2.08 14.63
C ALA A 131 3.15 2.30 15.52
N ASN A 132 3.33 2.35 16.84
CA ASN A 132 2.21 2.57 17.78
C ASN A 132 1.66 3.99 17.76
N ASP A 133 2.49 4.93 17.31
CA ASP A 133 2.18 6.34 17.25
C ASP A 133 2.07 6.79 15.81
N SER A 134 1.19 7.76 15.60
CA SER A 134 1.09 8.50 14.34
C SER A 134 1.68 9.89 14.52
N ILE A 135 1.99 10.55 13.41
CA ILE A 135 2.44 11.95 13.44
C ILE A 135 1.48 12.82 12.63
N TYR A 136 1.42 14.09 12.98
CA TYR A 136 0.60 15.07 12.29
C TYR A 136 1.30 16.43 12.18
N ARG A 137 0.79 17.27 11.29
CA ARG A 137 1.09 18.71 11.25
C ARG A 137 -0.13 19.48 10.78
N ASN A 138 -0.21 20.79 11.04
CA ASN A 138 -1.27 21.56 10.39
C ASN A 138 -1.02 21.59 8.88
N ASN A 139 -2.06 21.46 8.07
CA ASN A 139 -1.91 21.38 6.61
C ASN A 139 -1.35 22.67 5.96
N SER A 140 -1.39 23.80 6.69
CA SER A 140 -0.78 25.07 6.29
C SER A 140 0.69 25.19 6.68
N GLU A 141 1.22 24.26 7.47
CA GLU A 141 2.59 24.25 7.95
C GLU A 141 3.49 23.42 7.04
N THR A 142 4.72 23.90 6.85
CA THR A 142 5.80 23.15 6.24
C THR A 142 6.85 22.86 7.31
N GLY A 143 7.55 21.73 7.23
CA GLY A 143 8.52 21.35 8.25
C GLY A 143 7.95 20.42 9.33
N SER A 144 7.99 20.86 10.60
CA SER A 144 7.91 19.98 11.77
C SER A 144 6.58 19.24 11.91
N TRP A 145 6.68 17.97 12.29
CA TRP A 145 5.57 17.11 12.66
C TRP A 145 5.55 16.90 14.17
N SER A 146 4.36 16.77 14.73
CA SER A 146 4.10 16.43 16.12
C SER A 146 3.55 15.02 16.24
N THR A 147 3.74 14.38 17.39
CA THR A 147 3.29 13.00 17.62
C THR A 147 1.88 12.95 18.20
N TRP A 148 1.12 11.95 17.76
CA TRP A 148 -0.11 11.50 18.39
C TRP A 148 0.11 10.10 18.95
N GLY A 149 -0.20 9.92 20.25
CA GLY A 149 -0.13 8.64 20.96
C GLY A 149 -1.18 7.61 20.57
N ASP A 150 -1.63 7.65 19.31
CA ASP A 150 -2.61 6.74 18.72
C ASP A 150 -2.11 6.26 17.36
N SER A 151 -2.27 4.98 17.07
CA SER A 151 -1.97 4.45 15.73
C SER A 151 -3.17 4.53 14.78
N LYS A 152 -2.88 4.66 13.48
CA LYS A 152 -3.88 4.77 12.42
C LYS A 152 -4.19 3.41 11.82
N LYS A 153 -5.49 3.12 11.71
CA LYS A 153 -6.04 1.90 11.11
C LYS A 153 -5.76 1.85 9.61
N ILE A 154 -4.61 1.30 9.26
CA ILE A 154 -4.14 1.11 7.90
C ILE A 154 -3.79 -0.36 7.65
N ARG A 155 -3.85 -0.79 6.39
CA ARG A 155 -3.29 -2.06 5.92
C ARG A 155 -2.29 -1.78 4.81
N ILE A 156 -1.11 -2.41 4.92
CA ILE A 156 -0.06 -2.32 3.93
C ILE A 156 0.00 -3.62 3.11
N SER A 157 -0.28 -3.52 1.81
CA SER A 157 -0.25 -4.67 0.89
C SER A 157 1.01 -4.65 0.05
N CYS A 158 1.86 -5.66 0.23
CA CYS A 158 3.15 -5.77 -0.45
C CYS A 158 3.38 -7.18 -1.00
N THR A 159 4.28 -7.30 -1.97
CA THR A 159 4.83 -8.57 -2.43
C THR A 159 6.32 -8.63 -2.13
N VAL A 160 6.82 -9.79 -1.71
CA VAL A 160 8.27 -9.99 -1.56
C VAL A 160 8.91 -9.97 -2.95
N LYS A 161 9.94 -9.16 -3.16
CA LYS A 161 10.68 -9.21 -4.42
C LYS A 161 11.35 -10.57 -4.54
N ASN A 162 11.13 -11.26 -5.66
CA ASN A 162 11.70 -12.57 -5.91
C ASN A 162 12.73 -12.45 -7.05
N THR A 163 13.92 -13.01 -6.83
CA THR A 163 14.98 -13.11 -7.85
C THR A 163 14.79 -14.27 -8.80
N THR A 164 13.68 -15.03 -8.73
CA THR A 164 13.46 -16.12 -9.68
C THR A 164 13.64 -15.55 -11.09
N PRO A 165 14.71 -15.94 -11.80
CA PRO A 165 14.95 -15.43 -13.13
C PRO A 165 13.68 -15.68 -13.94
N PRO A 166 13.26 -14.75 -14.82
CA PRO A 166 12.18 -15.01 -15.75
C PRO A 166 12.42 -16.41 -16.32
N ALA A 167 11.48 -17.33 -16.10
CA ALA A 167 11.66 -18.70 -16.55
C ALA A 167 12.13 -18.61 -17.99
N ALA A 168 13.33 -19.10 -18.28
CA ALA A 168 13.91 -18.97 -19.59
C ALA A 168 12.86 -19.52 -20.55
N ASN A 169 12.29 -18.63 -21.37
CA ASN A 169 11.32 -19.05 -22.35
C ASN A 169 12.14 -19.89 -23.32
N SER A 170 12.11 -21.20 -23.10
CA SER A 170 12.52 -22.16 -24.10
C SER A 170 11.50 -22.00 -25.20
N GLU A 171 11.69 -20.99 -26.05
CA GLU A 171 11.12 -20.99 -27.37
C GLU A 171 11.69 -22.23 -28.04
N VAL A 172 10.95 -23.33 -27.91
CA VAL A 172 11.15 -24.50 -28.74
C VAL A 172 10.83 -24.01 -30.14
N SER A 173 11.88 -23.60 -30.86
CA SER A 173 11.82 -23.34 -32.28
C SER A 173 11.53 -24.69 -32.97
N THR A 174 10.27 -25.09 -33.00
CA THR A 174 9.78 -26.11 -33.91
C THR A 174 9.79 -25.50 -35.31
N LYS A 175 10.97 -25.43 -35.92
CA LYS A 175 11.06 -25.51 -37.37
C LYS A 175 10.72 -26.95 -37.76
N GLU A 176 9.45 -27.31 -37.57
CA GLU A 176 8.90 -28.45 -38.27
C GLU A 176 8.69 -28.01 -39.72
N ASP A 177 9.56 -28.56 -40.55
CA ASP A 177 9.42 -28.57 -42.00
C ASP A 177 8.26 -29.50 -42.34
N THR A 178 7.05 -28.94 -42.45
CA THR A 178 5.84 -29.72 -42.76
C THR A 178 5.24 -29.27 -44.09
N ALA A 179 5.87 -29.70 -45.19
CA ALA A 179 5.15 -29.92 -46.45
C ALA A 179 4.29 -31.19 -46.31
N TYR A 180 3.11 -31.08 -45.70
CA TYR A 180 2.12 -32.15 -45.78
C TYR A 180 0.72 -31.60 -46.10
N SER A 181 0.28 -31.92 -47.32
CA SER A 181 -1.05 -31.64 -47.86
C SER A 181 -2.10 -32.51 -47.15
N SER A 182 -2.99 -31.89 -46.38
CA SER A 182 -4.13 -32.58 -45.75
C SER A 182 -5.46 -32.26 -46.46
N ARG A 183 -6.18 -33.32 -46.84
CA ARG A 183 -7.58 -33.30 -47.29
C ARG A 183 -8.54 -32.93 -46.15
N PRO A 184 -9.73 -32.36 -46.44
CA PRO A 184 -10.68 -31.93 -45.42
C PRO A 184 -11.32 -33.12 -44.71
N ARG A 185 -11.38 -33.06 -43.38
CA ARG A 185 -12.16 -34.00 -42.55
C ARG A 185 -13.18 -33.25 -41.72
N THR A 186 -14.42 -33.72 -41.84
CA THR A 186 -15.65 -33.13 -41.34
C THR A 186 -15.73 -33.12 -39.81
N SER A 187 -16.24 -32.02 -39.29
CA SER A 187 -16.43 -31.70 -37.88
C SER A 187 -17.41 -32.64 -37.17
N VAL A 188 -17.11 -33.01 -35.92
CA VAL A 188 -18.12 -33.42 -34.94
C VAL A 188 -17.98 -32.53 -33.72
N SER A 189 -18.97 -31.66 -33.53
CA SER A 189 -19.06 -30.74 -32.40
C SER A 189 -19.51 -31.52 -31.15
N ARG A 190 -18.73 -31.45 -30.07
CA ARG A 190 -19.17 -31.89 -28.73
C ARG A 190 -19.06 -30.72 -27.76
N THR A 191 -20.22 -30.15 -27.45
CA THR A 191 -20.44 -29.20 -26.37
C THR A 191 -20.16 -29.87 -25.02
N ARG A 192 -19.13 -29.41 -24.29
CA ARG A 192 -18.93 -29.75 -22.87
C ARG A 192 -19.45 -28.59 -22.02
N MET A 193 -20.43 -28.88 -21.17
CA MET A 193 -20.85 -28.03 -20.05
C MET A 193 -19.73 -27.96 -19.00
N ARG A 194 -19.39 -26.76 -18.53
CA ARG A 194 -18.58 -26.54 -17.33
C ARG A 194 -19.50 -26.12 -16.19
N ALA A 195 -19.42 -26.81 -15.07
CA ALA A 195 -20.03 -26.42 -13.81
C ALA A 195 -19.03 -25.56 -13.03
N THR A 196 -19.49 -24.39 -12.57
CA THR A 196 -18.71 -23.47 -11.73
C THR A 196 -19.20 -23.63 -10.30
N CYS A 197 -18.32 -24.06 -9.39
CA CYS A 197 -18.59 -24.12 -7.95
C CYS A 197 -17.97 -22.89 -7.29
N TRP A 198 -18.80 -22.05 -6.67
CA TRP A 198 -18.36 -20.99 -5.75
C TRP A 198 -18.49 -21.52 -4.32
N LYS A 199 -17.42 -21.37 -3.53
CA LYS A 199 -17.47 -21.57 -2.07
C LYS A 199 -17.82 -20.25 -1.41
N ARG A 200 -18.73 -20.33 -0.43
CA ARG A 200 -19.09 -19.25 0.50
C ARG A 200 -17.95 -18.95 1.46
#